data_AF-A0A7K4MRX3-F1
#
_entry.id   AF-A0A7K4MRX3-F1
#
_cell.length_a   1.000
_cell.length_b   1.000
_cell.length_c   1.000
_cell.angle_alpha   90.00
_cell.angle_beta   90.00
_cell.angle_gamma   90.00
#
_symmetry.space_group_name_H-M   'P 1'
#
loop_
_entity.id
_entity.type
_entity.pdbx_description
1 polymer ?
#
loop_
_entity_poly.entity_id
_entity_poly.type
_entity_poly.pdbx_seq_one_letter_code
_entity_poly.pdbx_strand_id
1 'polypeptide(L)'
;MAIQESFLSRVSDAVRSGTVGKEVKRSTKWFHDKIKGLKGEVKNRFSSTNAAKFYREAETRVQPIVFKRKVSLGDLFCYYYNPKYKKTLPYYDMFPMIMLIRAEKETFLGINFHYLRPKWRAILLDRVTAKIGGGLPRWSKLRKIKQIAPTIKRYRFDHIMRKVVPIEENEQEIAIFLPTERFKKSGKTKVWSESERKFG
;
A
#
# COMPACT_ATOMS: atom_id res chain seq x y z
N MET A 1 -21.78 8.89 -24.76
CA MET A 1 -20.59 8.58 -23.95
C MET A 1 -21.05 7.96 -22.65
N ALA A 2 -20.77 6.67 -22.44
CA ALA A 2 -21.20 5.97 -21.23
C ALA A 2 -20.42 6.48 -20.02
N ILE A 3 -21.14 6.98 -19.02
CA ILE A 3 -20.57 7.39 -17.73
C ILE A 3 -20.14 6.11 -17.02
N GLN A 4 -18.83 5.90 -16.89
CA GLN A 4 -18.29 4.75 -16.17
C GLN A 4 -18.49 4.98 -14.67
N GLU A 5 -19.57 4.43 -14.13
CA GLU A 5 -19.86 4.39 -12.71
C GLU A 5 -18.68 3.86 -11.89
N SER A 6 -18.37 4.54 -10.79
CA SER A 6 -17.44 4.03 -9.77
C SER A 6 -17.96 2.69 -9.23
N PHE A 7 -17.08 1.71 -9.01
CA PHE A 7 -17.47 0.46 -8.37
C PHE A 7 -18.12 0.69 -6.99
N LEU A 8 -17.71 1.75 -6.29
CA LEU A 8 -18.38 2.20 -5.08
C LEU A 8 -19.74 2.86 -5.35
N SER A 9 -20.03 3.47 -6.50
CA SER A 9 -21.38 3.96 -6.82
C SER A 9 -22.34 2.80 -7.10
N ARG A 10 -21.89 1.76 -7.83
CA ARG A 10 -22.64 0.50 -8.03
C ARG A 10 -22.95 -0.23 -6.71
N VAL A 11 -22.11 -0.01 -5.69
CA VAL A 11 -22.26 -0.60 -4.35
C VAL A 11 -22.90 0.39 -3.35
N SER A 12 -22.88 1.70 -3.62
CA SER A 12 -23.37 2.78 -2.76
C SER A 12 -24.89 2.91 -2.77
N ASP A 13 -25.54 2.67 -3.91
CA ASP A 13 -27.00 2.74 -4.02
C ASP A 13 -27.72 1.73 -3.10
N ALA A 14 -27.09 0.59 -2.83
CA ALA A 14 -27.60 -0.41 -1.89
C ALA A 14 -27.49 0.01 -0.41
N VAL A 15 -26.84 1.14 -0.10
CA VAL A 15 -26.21 1.38 1.21
C VAL A 15 -26.59 2.74 1.83
N ARG A 16 -27.57 3.43 1.25
CA ARG A 16 -28.15 4.77 1.54
C ARG A 16 -28.52 5.12 3.01
N SER A 17 -28.19 4.33 4.05
CA SER A 17 -28.77 4.45 5.41
C SER A 17 -27.79 4.79 6.56
N GLY A 18 -26.94 5.81 6.43
CA GLY A 18 -26.51 6.64 7.57
C GLY A 18 -25.43 6.14 8.55
N THR A 19 -24.32 6.88 8.55
CA THR A 19 -23.52 7.39 9.69
C THR A 19 -22.51 6.49 10.44
N VAL A 20 -21.43 7.18 10.83
CA VAL A 20 -20.05 6.75 11.14
C VAL A 20 -19.96 5.66 12.22
N GLY A 21 -19.28 4.55 11.86
CA GLY A 21 -19.25 3.28 12.60
C GLY A 21 -19.30 2.06 11.67
N LYS A 22 -19.71 2.30 10.42
CA LYS A 22 -19.91 1.29 9.36
C LYS A 22 -18.73 1.12 8.40
N GLU A 23 -17.84 2.11 8.23
CA GLU A 23 -16.72 2.03 7.26
C GLU A 23 -15.68 0.96 7.62
N VAL A 24 -15.19 0.95 8.86
CA VAL A 24 -14.27 -0.10 9.36
C VAL A 24 -14.93 -1.48 9.30
N LYS A 25 -16.23 -1.56 9.60
CA LYS A 25 -17.02 -2.80 9.50
C LYS A 25 -17.21 -3.22 8.04
N ARG A 26 -17.34 -2.29 7.09
CA ARG A 26 -17.48 -2.55 5.65
C ARG A 26 -16.16 -2.99 5.04
N SER A 27 -15.05 -2.29 5.22
CA SER A 27 -13.75 -2.74 4.68
C SER A 27 -13.30 -4.08 5.32
N THR A 28 -13.66 -4.33 6.60
CA THR A 28 -13.40 -5.63 7.27
C THR A 28 -14.36 -6.74 6.81
N LYS A 29 -15.67 -6.47 6.68
CA LYS A 29 -16.67 -7.44 6.19
C LYS A 29 -16.43 -7.76 4.73
N TRP A 30 -16.21 -6.75 3.88
CA TRP A 30 -15.78 -6.90 2.49
C TRP A 30 -14.49 -7.72 2.36
N PHE A 31 -13.49 -7.48 3.22
CA PHE A 31 -12.25 -8.27 3.25
C PHE A 31 -12.53 -9.72 3.65
N HIS A 32 -13.35 -9.94 4.68
CA HIS A 32 -13.77 -11.27 5.09
C HIS A 32 -14.59 -11.96 4.01
N ASP A 33 -15.45 -11.26 3.28
CA ASP A 33 -16.31 -11.80 2.23
C ASP A 33 -15.52 -12.10 0.96
N LYS A 34 -14.53 -11.26 0.61
CA LYS A 34 -13.55 -11.55 -0.44
C LYS A 34 -12.69 -12.76 -0.06
N ILE A 35 -12.10 -12.82 1.13
CA ILE A 35 -11.28 -13.97 1.57
C ILE A 35 -12.10 -15.25 1.80
N LYS A 36 -13.35 -15.15 2.28
CA LYS A 36 -14.27 -16.30 2.38
C LYS A 36 -14.78 -16.75 1.01
N GLY A 37 -14.95 -15.82 0.07
CA GLY A 37 -15.28 -16.11 -1.33
C GLY A 37 -14.14 -16.77 -2.12
N LEU A 38 -12.89 -16.61 -1.67
CA LEU A 38 -11.74 -17.36 -2.19
C LEU A 38 -11.81 -18.82 -1.70
N LYS A 39 -12.33 -19.72 -2.54
CA LYS A 39 -12.32 -21.18 -2.31
C LYS A 39 -10.96 -21.82 -2.65
N GLY A 40 -10.61 -22.89 -1.96
CA GLY A 40 -9.56 -23.85 -2.37
C GLY A 40 -8.18 -23.25 -2.65
N GLU A 41 -7.61 -23.62 -3.81
CA GLU A 41 -6.25 -23.27 -4.24
C GLU A 41 -5.96 -21.77 -4.27
N VAL A 42 -6.94 -20.91 -4.56
CA VAL A 42 -6.71 -19.46 -4.72
C VAL A 42 -6.37 -18.80 -3.38
N LYS A 43 -7.05 -19.21 -2.30
CA LYS A 43 -6.71 -18.79 -0.94
C LYS A 43 -5.32 -19.25 -0.53
N ASN A 44 -4.95 -20.48 -0.89
CA ASN A 44 -3.62 -21.06 -0.65
C ASN A 44 -2.53 -20.35 -1.47
N ARG A 45 -2.82 -19.98 -2.73
CA ARG A 45 -1.92 -19.19 -3.58
C ARG A 45 -1.70 -17.78 -3.01
N PHE A 46 -2.75 -17.15 -2.50
CA PHE A 46 -2.68 -15.83 -1.88
C PHE A 46 -1.88 -15.83 -0.58
N SER A 47 -2.09 -16.82 0.30
CA SER A 47 -1.35 -16.96 1.56
C SER A 47 0.08 -17.45 1.37
N SER A 48 0.37 -18.24 0.33
CA SER A 48 1.71 -18.70 -0.02
C SER A 48 2.53 -17.68 -0.83
N THR A 49 1.92 -16.58 -1.27
CA THR A 49 2.65 -15.49 -1.90
C THR A 49 3.62 -14.87 -0.91
N ASN A 50 4.78 -14.48 -1.42
CA ASN A 50 5.78 -13.71 -0.70
C ASN A 50 6.43 -12.75 -1.69
N ALA A 51 7.23 -11.81 -1.20
CA ALA A 51 7.91 -10.84 -2.06
C ALA A 51 8.75 -11.45 -3.19
N ALA A 52 9.40 -12.61 -2.99
CA ALA A 52 10.19 -13.23 -4.05
C ALA A 52 9.28 -13.80 -5.16
N LYS A 53 8.20 -14.49 -4.76
CA LYS A 53 7.19 -15.03 -5.68
C LYS A 53 6.48 -13.91 -6.44
N PHE A 54 5.92 -12.93 -5.72
CA PHE A 54 5.28 -11.75 -6.29
C PHE A 54 6.20 -11.04 -7.29
N TYR A 55 7.46 -10.81 -6.91
CA TYR A 55 8.42 -10.18 -7.79
C TYR A 55 8.67 -10.97 -9.07
N ARG A 56 8.83 -12.30 -8.98
CA ARG A 56 9.09 -13.19 -10.12
C ARG A 56 7.87 -13.36 -11.04
N GLU A 57 6.67 -13.19 -10.51
CA GLU A 57 5.42 -13.32 -11.27
C GLU A 57 4.94 -11.98 -11.84
N ALA A 58 5.48 -10.85 -11.38
CA ALA A 58 5.15 -9.53 -11.94
C ALA A 58 5.43 -9.45 -13.45
N GLU A 59 4.38 -9.15 -14.22
CA GLU A 59 4.44 -8.98 -15.68
C GLU A 59 5.29 -7.78 -16.07
N THR A 60 5.07 -6.65 -15.38
CA THR A 60 5.80 -5.40 -15.63
C THR A 60 6.89 -5.18 -14.59
N ARG A 61 8.11 -4.91 -15.07
CA ARG A 61 9.25 -4.49 -14.23
C ARG A 61 10.05 -3.39 -14.90
N VAL A 62 10.18 -2.26 -14.21
CA VAL A 62 10.80 -1.03 -14.74
C VAL A 62 12.20 -0.83 -14.15
N GLN A 63 13.19 -0.49 -14.97
CA GLN A 63 14.54 -0.17 -14.47
C GLN A 63 14.50 1.05 -13.54
N PRO A 64 15.27 1.09 -12.43
CA PRO A 64 15.22 2.21 -11.47
C PRO A 64 15.43 3.60 -12.09
N ILE A 65 16.33 3.71 -13.08
CA ILE A 65 16.59 4.97 -13.79
C ILE A 65 15.38 5.45 -14.61
N VAL A 66 14.65 4.51 -15.23
CA VAL A 66 13.44 4.80 -16.00
C VAL A 66 12.30 5.13 -15.04
N PHE A 67 12.16 4.35 -13.97
CA PHE A 67 11.19 4.58 -12.91
C PHE A 67 11.33 5.99 -12.31
N LYS A 68 12.54 6.42 -11.95
CA LYS A 68 12.83 7.77 -11.43
C LYS A 68 12.30 8.89 -12.34
N ARG A 69 12.27 8.68 -13.66
CA ARG A 69 11.82 9.67 -14.65
C ARG A 69 10.32 9.63 -14.91
N LYS A 70 9.68 8.46 -14.77
CA LYS A 70 8.28 8.23 -15.16
C LYS A 70 7.30 8.20 -13.99
N VAL A 71 7.77 7.93 -12.77
CA VAL A 71 6.89 7.78 -11.61
C VAL A 71 6.13 9.08 -11.32
N SER A 72 4.83 8.94 -11.08
CA SER A 72 3.90 10.03 -10.80
C SER A 72 3.36 9.95 -9.37
N LEU A 73 2.92 11.10 -8.85
CA LEU A 73 2.36 11.15 -7.50
C LEU A 73 1.05 10.35 -7.46
N GLY A 74 0.91 9.48 -6.47
CA GLY A 74 -0.21 8.54 -6.36
C GLY A 74 0.11 7.13 -6.86
N ASP A 75 1.19 6.96 -7.66
CA ASP A 75 1.60 5.64 -8.13
C ASP A 75 1.90 4.71 -6.96
N LEU A 76 1.35 3.49 -7.03
CA LEU A 76 1.65 2.39 -6.11
C LEU A 76 2.67 1.44 -6.75
N PHE A 77 3.73 1.09 -6.04
CA PHE A 77 4.77 0.21 -6.57
C PHE A 77 5.52 -0.54 -5.46
N CYS A 78 6.09 -1.68 -5.83
CA CYS A 78 6.94 -2.49 -4.98
C CYS A 78 8.37 -2.59 -5.52
N TYR A 79 9.37 -2.70 -4.65
CA TYR A 79 10.77 -2.80 -5.08
C TYR A 79 11.65 -3.39 -4.00
N TYR A 80 12.78 -3.98 -4.41
CA TYR A 80 13.82 -4.39 -3.48
C TYR A 80 14.67 -3.20 -3.05
N TYR A 81 14.86 -3.03 -1.74
CA TYR A 81 15.54 -1.87 -1.17
C TYR A 81 16.64 -2.25 -0.17
N ASN A 82 17.77 -1.54 -0.23
CA ASN A 82 18.88 -1.67 0.72
C ASN A 82 19.07 -0.33 1.45
N PRO A 83 18.50 -0.10 2.66
CA PRO A 83 18.51 1.21 3.28
C PRO A 83 19.91 1.76 3.61
N LYS A 84 20.12 3.06 3.37
CA LYS A 84 21.35 3.78 3.75
C LYS A 84 21.73 3.57 5.22
N TYR A 85 20.77 3.72 6.11
CA TYR A 85 20.97 3.63 7.56
C TYR A 85 20.63 2.24 8.13
N LYS A 86 20.74 1.17 7.34
CA LYS A 86 20.39 -0.20 7.80
C LYS A 86 21.10 -0.63 9.08
N LYS A 87 22.28 -0.09 9.37
CA LYS A 87 23.04 -0.38 10.60
C LYS A 87 22.36 0.18 11.85
N THR A 88 21.78 1.38 11.77
CA THR A 88 21.20 2.09 12.92
C THR A 88 19.68 2.04 13.00
N LEU A 89 18.98 1.78 11.90
CA LEU A 89 17.52 1.65 11.90
C LEU A 89 17.07 0.50 12.83
N PRO A 90 16.01 0.68 13.65
CA PRO A 90 15.51 -0.38 14.54
C PRO A 90 14.91 -1.55 13.75
N TYR A 91 14.25 -1.25 12.64
CA TYR A 91 13.77 -2.19 11.63
C TYR A 91 13.50 -1.44 10.33
N TYR A 92 13.40 -2.19 9.25
CA TYR A 92 13.10 -1.66 7.92
C TYR A 92 12.51 -2.77 7.05
N ASP A 93 11.75 -2.36 6.04
CA ASP A 93 11.23 -3.25 5.02
C ASP A 93 12.19 -3.31 3.82
N MET A 94 12.59 -4.52 3.43
CA MET A 94 13.43 -4.75 2.24
C MET A 94 12.64 -4.87 0.96
N PHE A 95 11.31 -4.97 1.04
CA PHE A 95 10.41 -4.99 -0.11
C PHE A 95 9.23 -4.04 0.10
N PRO A 96 9.48 -2.71 0.15
CA PRO A 96 8.43 -1.72 0.40
C PRO A 96 7.33 -1.76 -0.66
N MET A 97 6.08 -1.60 -0.23
CA MET A 97 4.94 -1.27 -1.08
C MET A 97 4.55 0.19 -0.85
N ILE A 98 4.87 1.06 -1.81
CA ILE A 98 4.85 2.50 -1.65
C ILE A 98 3.84 3.15 -2.57
N MET A 99 2.96 3.99 -2.02
CA MET A 99 2.30 5.04 -2.79
C MET A 99 3.14 6.31 -2.74
N LEU A 100 3.51 6.85 -3.91
CA LEU A 100 4.34 8.05 -3.99
C LEU A 100 3.55 9.28 -3.54
N ILE A 101 4.12 10.09 -2.63
CA ILE A 101 3.53 11.37 -2.22
C ILE A 101 4.40 12.58 -2.57
N ARG A 102 5.71 12.39 -2.74
CA ARG A 102 6.64 13.44 -3.19
C ARG A 102 7.88 12.79 -3.80
N ALA A 103 8.33 13.29 -4.94
CA ALA A 103 9.65 12.99 -5.50
C ALA A 103 10.55 14.22 -5.38
N GLU A 104 11.82 13.97 -5.06
CA GLU A 104 12.92 14.94 -5.05
C GLU A 104 14.04 14.39 -5.95
N LYS A 105 15.12 15.14 -6.17
CA LYS A 105 16.19 14.73 -7.10
C LYS A 105 16.80 13.36 -6.75
N GLU A 106 17.10 13.12 -5.48
CA GLU A 106 17.76 11.88 -5.02
C GLU A 106 16.87 11.00 -4.15
N THR A 107 15.75 11.55 -3.66
CA THR A 107 14.90 10.88 -2.69
C THR A 107 13.45 10.93 -3.11
N PHE A 108 12.65 10.04 -2.54
CA PHE A 108 11.21 10.11 -2.64
C PHE A 108 10.58 9.79 -1.29
N LEU A 109 9.45 10.43 -1.04
CA LEU A 109 8.62 10.24 0.14
C LEU A 109 7.36 9.48 -0.28
N GLY A 110 6.99 8.48 0.52
CA GLY A 110 5.84 7.65 0.20
C GLY A 110 5.19 7.04 1.42
N ILE A 111 3.97 6.55 1.20
CA ILE A 111 3.19 5.79 2.17
C ILE A 111 3.57 4.31 2.00
N ASN A 112 4.28 3.74 2.98
CA ASN A 112 4.55 2.30 3.02
C ASN A 112 3.45 1.55 3.76
N PHE A 113 2.61 0.85 3.00
CA PHE A 113 1.48 0.11 3.55
C PHE A 113 1.91 -1.07 4.44
N HIS A 114 3.10 -1.64 4.26
CA HIS A 114 3.54 -2.82 5.02
C HIS A 114 3.70 -2.57 6.52
N TYR A 115 3.90 -1.31 6.94
CA TYR A 115 3.98 -0.94 8.36
C TYR A 115 2.64 -1.08 9.10
N LEU A 116 1.56 -1.35 8.37
CA LEU A 116 0.23 -1.61 8.91
C LEU A 116 -0.16 -3.07 8.71
N ARG A 117 -1.00 -3.58 9.61
CA ARG A 117 -1.71 -4.86 9.39
C ARG A 117 -2.66 -4.74 8.21
N PRO A 118 -2.99 -5.84 7.50
CA PRO A 118 -3.88 -5.84 6.33
C PRO A 118 -5.16 -5.01 6.50
N LYS A 119 -5.87 -5.16 7.63
CA LYS A 119 -7.06 -4.35 7.95
C LYS A 119 -6.81 -2.84 7.89
N TRP A 120 -5.70 -2.38 8.47
CA TRP A 120 -5.35 -0.95 8.52
C TRP A 120 -4.80 -0.44 7.19
N ARG A 121 -4.23 -1.32 6.35
CA ARG A 121 -3.84 -0.97 4.97
C ARG A 121 -5.06 -0.57 4.14
N ALA A 122 -6.13 -1.37 4.21
CA ALA A 122 -7.40 -1.09 3.52
C ALA A 122 -7.99 0.27 3.96
N ILE A 123 -8.11 0.46 5.28
CA ILE A 123 -8.62 1.71 5.85
C ILE A 123 -7.76 2.91 5.43
N LEU A 124 -6.44 2.75 5.38
CA LEU A 124 -5.54 3.82 4.95
C LEU A 124 -5.73 4.12 3.46
N LEU A 125 -5.79 3.09 2.60
CA LEU A 125 -5.98 3.25 1.16
C LEU A 125 -7.30 3.98 0.87
N ASP A 126 -8.42 3.52 1.44
CA ASP A 126 -9.75 4.14 1.31
C ASP A 126 -9.69 5.64 1.68
N ARG A 127 -9.08 5.97 2.83
CA ARG A 127 -8.97 7.35 3.32
C ARG A 127 -8.06 8.21 2.46
N VAL A 128 -6.98 7.64 1.93
CA VAL A 128 -6.06 8.34 1.03
C VAL A 128 -6.78 8.64 -0.28
N THR A 129 -7.39 7.64 -0.91
CA THR A 129 -8.16 7.77 -2.16
C THR A 129 -9.28 8.80 -2.01
N ALA A 130 -10.07 8.73 -0.93
CA ALA A 130 -11.12 9.70 -0.66
C ALA A 130 -10.61 11.14 -0.49
N LYS A 131 -9.42 11.33 0.12
CA LYS A 131 -8.82 12.67 0.26
C LYS A 131 -8.18 13.19 -1.02
N ILE A 132 -7.70 12.29 -1.87
CA ILE A 132 -7.14 12.59 -3.18
C ILE A 132 -8.26 13.03 -4.14
N GLY A 133 -9.36 12.29 -4.19
CA GLY A 133 -10.56 12.63 -4.97
C GLY A 133 -10.27 12.83 -6.46
N GLY A 134 -9.42 11.98 -7.06
CA GLY A 134 -8.99 12.08 -8.46
C GLY A 134 -7.85 13.08 -8.73
N GLY A 135 -7.41 13.84 -7.72
CA GLY A 135 -6.25 14.73 -7.84
C GLY A 135 -4.91 14.07 -7.51
N LEU A 136 -3.91 14.88 -7.15
CA LEU A 136 -2.62 14.38 -6.66
C LEU A 136 -2.60 14.32 -5.12
N PRO A 137 -1.82 13.39 -4.51
CA PRO A 137 -1.65 13.33 -3.06
C PRO A 137 -1.02 14.61 -2.51
N ARG A 138 -1.80 15.36 -1.72
CA ARG A 138 -1.33 16.57 -1.01
C ARG A 138 -1.11 16.28 0.47
N TRP A 139 0.12 16.44 0.94
CA TRP A 139 0.50 16.16 2.34
C TRP A 139 -0.39 16.87 3.37
N SER A 140 -0.79 18.13 3.09
CA SER A 140 -1.67 18.91 3.97
C SER A 140 -3.02 18.24 4.25
N LYS A 141 -3.56 17.48 3.28
CA LYS A 141 -4.77 16.66 3.44
C LYS A 141 -4.44 15.33 4.11
N LEU A 142 -3.41 14.64 3.61
CA LEU A 142 -3.08 13.27 4.02
C LEU A 142 -2.63 13.18 5.48
N ARG A 143 -1.90 14.17 6.01
CA ARG A 143 -1.45 14.20 7.41
C ARG A 143 -2.57 14.12 8.45
N LYS A 144 -3.82 14.42 8.06
CA LYS A 144 -5.00 14.33 8.92
C LYS A 144 -5.50 12.88 9.10
N ILE A 145 -4.94 11.91 8.39
CA ILE A 145 -5.32 10.50 8.52
C ILE A 145 -4.59 9.87 9.70
N LYS A 146 -5.34 9.41 10.71
CA LYS A 146 -4.81 8.80 11.95
C LYS A 146 -3.74 7.72 11.73
N GLN A 147 -3.92 6.85 10.74
CA GLN A 147 -3.03 5.70 10.46
C GLN A 147 -1.78 6.05 9.64
N ILE A 148 -1.65 7.28 9.15
CA ILE A 148 -0.60 7.60 8.17
C ILE A 148 0.78 7.80 8.79
N ALA A 149 0.84 8.25 10.05
CA ALA A 149 2.10 8.62 10.71
C ALA A 149 3.18 7.51 10.65
N PRO A 150 2.90 6.23 10.98
CA PRO A 150 3.93 5.20 10.93
C PRO A 150 4.34 4.78 9.51
N THR A 151 3.54 5.09 8.48
CA THR A 151 3.75 4.61 7.10
C THR A 151 4.56 5.57 6.25
N ILE A 152 4.66 6.84 6.63
CA ILE A 152 5.48 7.81 5.89
C ILE A 152 6.96 7.47 6.05
N LYS A 153 7.60 7.18 4.91
CA LYS A 153 9.03 6.85 4.82
C LYS A 153 9.66 7.57 3.65
N ARG A 154 10.92 7.98 3.83
CA ARG A 154 11.77 8.53 2.78
C ARG A 154 12.77 7.48 2.32
N TYR A 155 12.91 7.36 1.01
CA TYR A 155 13.77 6.42 0.33
C TYR A 155 14.69 7.16 -0.64
N ARG A 156 15.81 6.54 -1.01
CA ARG A 156 16.68 7.06 -2.06
C ARG A 156 16.58 6.22 -3.32
N PHE A 157 16.61 6.86 -4.49
CA PHE A 157 16.53 6.14 -5.76
C PHE A 157 17.73 5.21 -6.00
N ASP A 158 18.94 5.62 -5.59
CA ASP A 158 20.19 4.86 -5.70
C ASP A 158 20.28 3.66 -4.74
N HIS A 159 19.33 3.51 -3.82
CA HIS A 159 19.26 2.35 -2.92
C HIS A 159 18.23 1.30 -3.37
N ILE A 160 17.58 1.50 -4.52
CA ILE A 160 16.74 0.50 -5.19
C ILE A 160 17.65 -0.55 -5.82
N MET A 161 17.53 -1.81 -5.40
CA MET A 161 18.47 -2.87 -5.79
C MET A 161 18.14 -3.55 -7.12
N ARG A 162 16.87 -3.54 -7.53
CA ARG A 162 16.35 -4.30 -8.67
C ARG A 162 15.30 -3.48 -9.42
N LYS A 163 14.84 -3.97 -10.58
CA LYS A 163 13.70 -3.37 -11.29
C LYS A 163 12.51 -3.20 -10.35
N VAL A 164 11.77 -2.11 -10.50
CA VAL A 164 10.57 -1.75 -9.73
C VAL A 164 9.34 -2.40 -10.36
N VAL A 165 8.43 -2.89 -9.54
CA VAL A 165 7.13 -3.44 -9.95
C VAL A 165 6.06 -2.37 -9.73
N PRO A 166 5.60 -1.67 -10.79
CA PRO A 166 4.41 -0.82 -10.66
C PRO A 166 3.18 -1.69 -10.38
N ILE A 167 2.22 -1.13 -9.66
CA ILE A 167 0.91 -1.75 -9.42
C ILE A 167 -0.11 -0.88 -10.14
N GLU A 168 -0.82 -1.50 -11.09
CA GLU A 168 -1.88 -0.82 -11.84
C GLU A 168 -3.01 -0.40 -10.89
N GLU A 169 -3.71 0.69 -11.22
CA GLU A 169 -4.74 1.28 -10.35
C GLU A 169 -5.83 0.28 -9.95
N ASN A 170 -6.25 -0.56 -10.89
CA ASN A 170 -7.24 -1.63 -10.70
C ASN A 170 -6.74 -2.80 -9.82
N GLU A 171 -5.43 -2.90 -9.57
CA GLU A 171 -4.83 -3.96 -8.75
C GLU A 171 -4.43 -3.48 -7.34
N GLN A 172 -4.46 -2.17 -7.07
CA GLN A 172 -3.97 -1.61 -5.80
C GLN A 172 -4.68 -2.18 -4.59
N GLU A 173 -6.01 -2.31 -4.67
CA GLU A 173 -6.82 -2.85 -3.58
C GLU A 173 -6.42 -4.29 -3.23
N ILE A 174 -6.18 -5.15 -4.21
CA ILE A 174 -5.77 -6.53 -3.93
C ILE A 174 -4.30 -6.63 -3.51
N ALA A 175 -3.43 -5.80 -4.11
CA ALA A 175 -1.99 -5.81 -3.86
C ALA A 175 -1.68 -5.52 -2.38
N ILE A 176 -2.33 -4.53 -1.76
CA ILE A 176 -2.06 -4.15 -0.36
C ILE A 176 -2.30 -5.30 0.64
N PHE A 177 -3.05 -6.33 0.27
CA PHE A 177 -3.30 -7.50 1.12
C PHE A 177 -2.29 -8.62 0.94
N LEU A 178 -1.49 -8.61 -0.13
CA LEU A 178 -0.49 -9.64 -0.35
C LEU A 178 0.56 -9.60 0.77
N PRO A 179 0.95 -10.76 1.35
CA PRO A 179 1.94 -10.83 2.42
C PRO A 179 3.36 -10.71 1.86
N THR A 180 3.66 -9.57 1.24
CA THR A 180 4.95 -9.27 0.60
C THR A 180 5.89 -8.47 1.50
N GLU A 181 5.49 -8.12 2.73
CA GLU A 181 6.37 -7.43 3.67
C GLU A 181 7.66 -8.24 3.94
N ARG A 182 8.83 -7.58 3.90
CA ARG A 182 10.14 -8.20 4.21
C ARG A 182 10.87 -7.41 5.28
N PHE A 183 10.31 -7.38 6.48
CA PHE A 183 10.95 -6.70 7.60
C PHE A 183 12.27 -7.36 8.01
N LYS A 184 13.25 -6.53 8.37
CA LYS A 184 14.52 -6.91 8.98
C LYS A 184 14.65 -6.30 10.37
N LYS A 185 15.46 -6.95 11.21
CA LYS A 185 15.72 -6.65 12.63
C LYS A 185 14.52 -6.77 13.59
N SER A 186 13.31 -6.85 13.04
CA SER A 186 12.09 -7.10 13.81
C SER A 186 11.10 -7.90 12.96
N GLY A 187 10.29 -8.73 13.61
CA GLY A 187 9.19 -9.44 12.97
C GLY A 187 7.99 -8.53 12.73
N LYS A 188 7.17 -8.86 11.73
CA LYS A 188 6.01 -8.05 11.32
C LYS A 188 5.03 -7.75 12.45
N THR A 189 4.77 -8.71 13.33
CA THR A 189 3.87 -8.54 14.48
C THR A 189 4.31 -7.40 15.40
N LYS A 190 5.60 -7.32 15.72
CA LYS A 190 6.16 -6.24 16.55
C LYS A 190 6.12 -4.91 15.82
N VAL A 191 6.53 -4.87 14.54
CA VAL A 191 6.47 -3.66 13.71
C VAL A 191 5.04 -3.09 13.64
N TRP A 192 4.04 -3.96 13.45
CA TRP A 192 2.64 -3.55 13.40
C TRP A 192 2.13 -3.02 14.73
N SER A 193 2.43 -3.72 15.84
CA SER A 193 2.03 -3.26 17.18
C SER A 193 2.63 -1.89 17.51
N GLU A 194 3.91 -1.67 17.20
CA GLU A 194 4.54 -0.37 17.40
C GLU A 194 4.01 0.72 16.46
N SER A 195 3.60 0.37 15.25
CA SER A 195 3.00 1.29 14.30
C SER A 195 1.61 1.73 14.75
N GLU A 196 0.81 0.80 15.28
CA GLU A 196 -0.53 1.08 15.84
C GLU A 196 -0.47 2.02 17.05
N ARG A 197 0.57 1.92 17.88
CA ARG A 197 0.82 2.87 18.99
C ARG A 197 1.12 4.30 18.54
N LYS A 198 1.48 4.51 17.27
CA LYS A 198 1.75 5.82 16.67
C LYS A 198 0.52 6.41 15.98
N PHE A 199 -0.63 5.76 16.05
CA PHE A 199 -1.87 6.34 15.57
C PHE A 199 -2.20 7.54 16.45
N GLY A 200 -2.36 8.71 15.83
CA GLY A 200 -2.73 9.95 16.53
C GLY A 200 -4.04 9.83 17.29
#